data_AF-A0A537VYM6-F1
#
_entry.id   AF-A0A537VYM6-F1
#
_cell.length_a   1.000
_cell.length_b   1.000
_cell.length_c   1.000
_cell.angle_alpha   90.00
_cell.angle_beta   90.00
_cell.angle_gamma   90.00
#
_symmetry.space_group_name_H-M   'P 1'
#
loop_
_entity.id
_entity.type
_entity.pdbx_description
1 polymer ?
#
loop_
_entity_poly.entity_id
_entity_poly.type
_entity_poly.pdbx_seq_one_letter_code
_entity_poly.pdbx_strand_id
1 'polypeptide(L)'
;MREDVNDLLDRAVGWYQPRTASDPASIAGIAGKRRRRRRLGAIAVSTLITLGSLALLIGALKPGGPQPSIGSSPPSGSVVPNSPGQVIGFHGLEVTAPASWKINDTTCGTPQSDTVIRDEGATTTCLVPRPPGINSLELVDNPEYWQAKMESVRSITNPHGVQLERGTIPDRPGAAIYVPDLHVLMFVDTVTNTGTNAIIDSIQLADTDPNGCGMRQMQLDPPTSYQPEASMRDVLIPGAPSSIAICHYIDHWLVSSATLTGQEMTDLASVVNGLPEGFVHAPPSTYDPSLCSEPSSAGGELGSGFLLWVSEAGSAPLPLWAHVGFCGHLGITNGARDGQLTPELAAALNTPLHAGYVMPGRLIRDPPSN
;
A
#
# COMPACT_ATOMS: atom_id res chain seq x y z
N MET A 1 -33.74 -12.53 -40.22
CA MET A 1 -33.66 -11.07 -40.05
C MET A 1 -32.23 -10.75 -39.71
N ARG A 2 -31.45 -10.26 -40.69
CA ARG A 2 -30.11 -9.71 -40.47
C ARG A 2 -30.30 -8.20 -40.39
N GLU A 3 -30.25 -7.65 -39.18
CA GLU A 3 -30.16 -6.20 -39.02
C GLU A 3 -28.78 -5.76 -39.54
N ASP A 4 -28.80 -4.75 -40.40
CA ASP A 4 -27.64 -4.23 -41.10
C ASP A 4 -26.77 -3.48 -40.09
N VAL A 5 -25.47 -3.81 -40.02
CA VAL A 5 -24.50 -3.21 -39.08
C VAL A 5 -24.44 -1.68 -39.25
N ASN A 6 -24.78 -1.18 -40.43
CA ASN A 6 -24.88 0.25 -40.68
C ASN A 6 -26.03 0.92 -39.92
N ASP A 7 -27.14 0.21 -39.67
CA ASP A 7 -28.30 0.72 -38.94
C ASP A 7 -28.03 0.84 -37.42
N LEU A 8 -27.08 0.04 -36.90
CA LEU A 8 -26.57 0.18 -35.53
C LEU A 8 -25.60 1.36 -35.40
N LEU A 9 -24.79 1.63 -36.42
CA LEU A 9 -23.84 2.75 -36.41
C LEU A 9 -24.55 4.10 -36.55
N ASP A 10 -25.57 4.21 -37.41
CA ASP A 10 -26.35 5.45 -37.54
C ASP A 10 -27.15 5.77 -36.26
N ARG A 11 -27.60 4.74 -35.51
CA ARG A 11 -28.20 4.94 -34.18
C ARG A 11 -27.20 5.38 -33.11
N ALA A 12 -25.93 4.97 -33.22
CA ALA A 12 -24.89 5.36 -32.26
C ALA A 12 -24.44 6.83 -32.44
N VAL A 13 -24.45 7.35 -33.67
CA VAL A 13 -24.05 8.74 -33.97
C VAL A 13 -25.03 9.76 -33.39
N GLY A 14 -26.32 9.41 -33.23
CA GLY A 14 -27.32 10.29 -32.62
C GLY A 14 -27.14 10.55 -31.11
N TRP A 15 -26.31 9.76 -30.41
CA TRP A 15 -26.07 9.89 -28.97
C TRP A 15 -24.86 10.76 -28.63
N TYR A 16 -24.06 11.15 -29.63
CA TYR A 16 -22.89 11.99 -29.43
C TYR A 16 -23.24 13.46 -29.72
N GLN A 17 -23.85 14.13 -28.74
CA GLN A 17 -23.78 15.59 -28.67
C GLN A 17 -22.46 15.97 -28.00
N PRO A 18 -21.57 16.74 -28.65
CA PRO A 18 -20.40 17.28 -27.96
C PRO A 18 -20.92 18.16 -26.83
N ARG A 19 -20.71 17.73 -25.57
CA ARG A 19 -20.88 18.63 -24.43
C ARG A 19 -19.85 19.74 -24.63
N THR A 20 -20.32 20.93 -24.95
CA THR A 20 -19.52 22.14 -24.84
C THR A 20 -18.94 22.18 -23.43
N ALA A 21 -17.63 22.40 -23.34
CA ALA A 21 -16.92 22.49 -22.07
C ALA A 21 -17.67 23.44 -21.13
N SER A 22 -17.97 22.97 -19.92
CA SER A 22 -18.63 23.79 -18.91
C SER A 22 -17.74 24.97 -18.54
N ASP A 23 -18.32 26.17 -18.51
CA ASP A 23 -17.63 27.42 -18.17
C ASP A 23 -16.93 27.28 -16.80
N PRO A 24 -15.61 27.53 -16.70
CA PRO A 24 -14.86 27.42 -15.44
C PRO A 24 -15.42 28.29 -14.30
N ALA A 25 -16.19 29.35 -14.60
CA ALA A 25 -16.87 30.15 -13.59
C ALA A 25 -17.99 29.39 -12.84
N SER A 26 -18.58 28.37 -13.46
CA SER A 26 -19.67 27.57 -12.86
C SER A 26 -19.17 26.54 -11.83
N ILE A 27 -17.94 26.05 -12.00
CA ILE A 27 -17.29 25.08 -11.08
C ILE A 27 -16.79 25.80 -9.81
N ALA A 28 -16.28 27.03 -9.94
CA ALA A 28 -15.86 27.85 -8.80
C ALA A 28 -17.02 28.23 -7.85
N GLY A 29 -18.25 28.35 -8.38
CA GLY A 29 -19.44 28.71 -7.62
C GLY A 29 -19.92 27.65 -6.62
N ILE A 30 -19.60 26.37 -6.85
CA ILE A 30 -19.98 25.24 -5.98
C ILE A 30 -18.98 25.11 -4.81
N ALA A 31 -17.69 25.33 -5.07
CA ALA A 31 -16.65 25.33 -4.03
C ALA A 31 -16.77 26.54 -3.06
N GLY A 32 -17.19 27.71 -3.56
CA GLY A 32 -17.33 28.92 -2.75
C GLY A 32 -18.42 28.86 -1.67
N LYS A 33 -19.52 28.13 -1.90
CA LYS A 33 -20.65 28.05 -0.95
C LYS A 33 -20.35 27.19 0.29
N ARG A 34 -19.44 26.21 0.21
CA ARG A 34 -19.08 25.34 1.35
C ARG A 34 -18.18 26.05 2.37
N ARG A 35 -17.38 27.04 1.93
CA ARG A 35 -16.43 27.79 2.78
C ARG A 35 -17.12 28.72 3.78
N ARG A 36 -18.34 29.19 3.51
CA ARG A 36 -19.05 30.18 4.35
C ARG A 36 -19.69 29.59 5.61
N ARG A 37 -19.90 28.28 5.69
CA ARG A 37 -20.54 27.63 6.86
C ARG A 37 -19.57 27.23 7.97
N ARG A 38 -18.25 27.23 7.74
CA ARG A 38 -17.25 26.81 8.73
C ARG A 38 -16.74 27.92 9.67
N ARG A 39 -17.28 29.14 9.63
CA ARG A 39 -16.79 30.28 10.43
C ARG A 39 -17.67 30.68 11.63
N LEU A 40 -18.65 29.88 12.06
CA LEU A 40 -19.56 30.25 13.16
C LEU A 40 -19.77 29.18 14.25
N GLY A 41 -18.80 28.30 14.50
CA GLY A 41 -18.96 27.26 15.52
C GLY A 41 -17.69 26.98 16.33
N ALA A 42 -17.28 27.94 17.16
CA ALA A 42 -16.33 27.68 18.24
C ALA A 42 -16.78 28.46 19.48
N ILE A 43 -17.63 27.85 20.30
CA ILE A 43 -17.95 28.30 21.67
C ILE A 43 -17.90 27.08 22.60
N ALA A 44 -16.91 27.14 23.50
CA ALA A 44 -16.86 26.75 24.93
C ALA A 44 -17.05 25.29 25.41
N VAL A 45 -16.15 24.94 26.35
CA VAL A 45 -16.35 24.45 27.75
C VAL A 45 -15.36 23.29 28.05
N SER A 46 -14.25 23.49 28.78
CA SER A 46 -14.00 23.55 30.25
C SER A 46 -13.94 22.20 31.02
N THR A 47 -12.72 21.88 31.51
CA THR A 47 -12.32 21.43 32.87
C THR A 47 -12.73 20.07 33.49
N LEU A 48 -11.72 19.31 34.00
CA LEU A 48 -11.54 18.72 35.37
C LEU A 48 -10.80 17.35 35.32
N ILE A 49 -9.50 17.24 35.66
CA ILE A 49 -8.84 16.85 36.96
C ILE A 49 -9.26 15.50 37.58
N THR A 50 -8.31 14.55 37.73
CA THR A 50 -7.88 13.80 38.97
C THR A 50 -6.99 12.60 38.58
N LEU A 51 -5.68 12.55 38.90
CA LEU A 51 -4.99 12.01 40.09
C LEU A 51 -5.33 10.57 40.48
N GLY A 52 -4.34 9.67 40.47
CA GLY A 52 -4.44 8.35 41.11
C GLY A 52 -3.27 7.40 40.84
N SER A 53 -2.09 7.66 41.44
CA SER A 53 -1.00 6.68 41.58
C SER A 53 -1.05 6.07 42.98
N LEU A 54 -1.07 4.74 43.11
CA LEU A 54 -0.51 4.05 44.28
C LEU A 54 -0.19 2.58 43.96
N ALA A 55 1.09 2.24 44.09
CA ALA A 55 1.62 0.88 44.11
C ALA A 55 1.57 0.32 45.53
N LEU A 56 1.41 -1.00 45.68
CA LEU A 56 1.85 -1.75 46.87
C LEU A 56 2.12 -3.23 46.52
N LEU A 57 3.39 -3.62 46.69
CA LEU A 57 3.91 -4.98 46.74
C LEU A 57 3.59 -5.64 48.09
N ILE A 58 3.21 -6.92 48.10
CA ILE A 58 3.55 -8.01 49.07
C ILE A 58 3.23 -9.33 48.33
N GLY A 59 3.95 -10.45 48.29
CA GLY A 59 5.15 -10.96 48.97
C GLY A 59 5.06 -12.51 49.01
N ALA A 60 6.10 -13.19 48.48
CA ALA A 60 6.74 -14.42 48.97
C ALA A 60 6.00 -15.81 49.05
N LEU A 61 6.65 -16.80 48.38
CA LEU A 61 7.01 -18.19 48.79
C LEU A 61 6.15 -19.44 48.42
N LYS A 62 6.84 -20.35 47.69
CA LYS A 62 6.68 -21.80 47.34
C LYS A 62 6.33 -22.73 48.55
N PRO A 63 5.89 -24.02 48.41
CA PRO A 63 6.46 -25.08 47.54
C PRO A 63 5.47 -26.17 46.99
N GLY A 64 6.01 -27.14 46.23
CA GLY A 64 5.25 -28.10 45.41
C GLY A 64 4.85 -29.44 46.03
N GLY A 65 4.20 -30.26 45.20
CA GLY A 65 3.86 -31.68 45.40
C GLY A 65 3.40 -32.31 44.05
N PRO A 66 3.68 -33.60 43.76
CA PRO A 66 3.53 -34.19 42.41
C PRO A 66 2.28 -35.07 42.17
N GLN A 67 1.82 -35.09 40.89
CA GLN A 67 1.09 -36.16 40.14
C GLN A 67 -0.42 -36.38 40.51
N PRO A 68 -1.36 -36.78 39.59
CA PRO A 68 -1.19 -37.72 38.47
C PRO A 68 -1.76 -37.40 37.08
N SER A 69 -1.18 -38.12 36.11
CA SER A 69 -1.55 -38.25 34.71
C SER A 69 -2.94 -38.90 34.54
N ILE A 70 -3.84 -38.21 33.86
CA ILE A 70 -5.07 -38.80 33.30
C ILE A 70 -4.98 -38.64 31.79
N GLY A 71 -4.85 -39.76 31.10
CA GLY A 71 -4.96 -39.84 29.66
C GLY A 71 -6.40 -39.57 29.23
N SER A 72 -6.57 -38.60 28.34
CA SER A 72 -7.78 -38.40 27.57
C SER A 72 -7.37 -38.40 26.10
N SER A 73 -7.79 -39.43 25.38
CA SER A 73 -7.62 -39.58 23.94
C SER A 73 -8.12 -38.33 23.18
N PRO A 74 -7.44 -37.89 22.12
CA PRO A 74 -7.87 -36.72 21.36
C PRO A 74 -9.11 -37.06 20.51
N PRO A 75 -10.15 -36.21 20.46
CA PRO A 75 -11.08 -36.24 19.36
C PRO A 75 -10.32 -35.85 18.08
N SER A 76 -10.31 -36.76 17.10
CA SER A 76 -9.95 -36.46 15.72
C SER A 76 -10.95 -35.46 15.15
N GLY A 77 -10.47 -34.34 14.62
CA GLY A 77 -11.29 -33.39 13.88
C GLY A 77 -10.62 -32.03 13.73
N SER A 78 -10.26 -31.70 12.50
CA SER A 78 -9.63 -30.46 12.03
C SER A 78 -8.13 -30.33 12.31
N VAL A 79 -7.36 -31.05 11.50
CA VAL A 79 -6.06 -30.54 11.04
C VAL A 79 -6.35 -29.24 10.29
N VAL A 80 -6.22 -28.10 10.96
CA VAL A 80 -5.90 -26.85 10.27
C VAL A 80 -4.53 -27.11 9.63
N PRO A 81 -4.39 -27.04 8.29
CA PRO A 81 -3.06 -27.11 7.71
C PRO A 81 -2.29 -25.90 8.21
N ASN A 82 -1.32 -26.13 9.10
CA ASN A 82 -0.22 -25.21 9.35
C ASN A 82 0.58 -25.10 8.05
N SER A 83 0.10 -24.27 7.12
CA SER A 83 1.01 -23.53 6.28
C SER A 83 1.25 -22.22 7.02
N PRO A 84 2.50 -21.85 7.36
CA PRO A 84 2.76 -20.52 7.89
C PRO A 84 2.15 -19.53 6.90
N GLY A 85 1.23 -18.70 7.36
CA GLY A 85 0.54 -17.76 6.49
C GLY A 85 1.53 -16.80 5.82
N GLN A 86 1.06 -16.10 4.78
CA GLN A 86 1.83 -15.00 4.23
C GLN A 86 1.66 -13.78 5.13
N VAL A 87 2.77 -13.23 5.61
CA VAL A 87 2.79 -12.00 6.42
C VAL A 87 2.85 -10.81 5.47
N ILE A 88 1.92 -9.88 5.63
CA ILE A 88 1.77 -8.71 4.78
C ILE A 88 2.07 -7.47 5.62
N GLY A 89 3.14 -6.76 5.26
CA GLY A 89 3.45 -5.44 5.81
C GLY A 89 2.65 -4.33 5.11
N PHE A 90 2.09 -3.42 5.89
CA PHE A 90 1.36 -2.24 5.40
C PHE A 90 1.28 -1.15 6.48
N HIS A 91 1.78 0.05 6.21
CA HIS A 91 1.59 1.25 7.06
C HIS A 91 1.87 1.01 8.57
N GLY A 92 2.97 0.35 8.92
CA GLY A 92 3.34 0.10 10.33
C GLY A 92 2.65 -1.11 10.98
N LEU A 93 1.83 -1.84 10.22
CA LEU A 93 1.24 -3.10 10.67
C LEU A 93 1.75 -4.28 9.85
N GLU A 94 1.73 -5.45 10.48
CA GLU A 94 1.76 -6.74 9.82
C GLU A 94 0.46 -7.48 10.05
N VAL A 95 -0.04 -8.16 9.03
CA VAL A 95 -1.21 -9.02 9.11
C VAL A 95 -0.94 -10.31 8.35
N THR A 96 -1.42 -11.44 8.87
CA THR A 96 -1.19 -12.73 8.26
C THR A 96 -2.43 -13.19 7.50
N ALA A 97 -2.28 -13.42 6.20
CA ALA A 97 -3.27 -14.10 5.37
C ALA A 97 -2.86 -15.57 5.15
N PRO A 98 -3.78 -16.47 4.79
CA PRO A 98 -3.41 -17.82 4.37
C PRO A 98 -2.42 -17.80 3.21
N ALA A 99 -1.39 -18.64 3.24
CA ALA A 99 -0.34 -18.66 2.21
C ALA A 99 -0.85 -19.01 0.80
N SER A 100 -2.03 -19.62 0.69
CA SER A 100 -2.66 -19.95 -0.59
C SER A 100 -3.38 -18.78 -1.23
N TRP A 101 -3.59 -17.67 -0.52
CA TRP A 101 -4.22 -16.48 -1.08
C TRP A 101 -3.26 -15.81 -2.07
N LYS A 102 -3.79 -15.30 -3.16
CA LYS A 102 -3.00 -14.51 -4.11
C LYS A 102 -2.91 -13.05 -3.65
N ILE A 103 -2.04 -12.27 -4.29
CA ILE A 103 -2.05 -10.81 -4.19
C ILE A 103 -2.73 -10.25 -5.43
N ASN A 104 -3.69 -9.33 -5.23
CA ASN A 104 -4.41 -8.60 -6.27
C ASN A 104 -5.01 -9.48 -7.39
N ASP A 105 -5.51 -10.69 -7.07
CA ASP A 105 -6.25 -11.51 -8.04
C ASP A 105 -7.69 -10.98 -8.19
N THR A 106 -7.80 -9.85 -8.86
CA THR A 106 -9.06 -9.17 -9.11
C THR A 106 -9.34 -9.01 -10.60
N THR A 107 -10.60 -8.73 -10.91
CA THR A 107 -11.01 -8.26 -12.22
C THR A 107 -11.90 -7.06 -11.98
N CYS A 108 -11.47 -5.90 -12.47
CA CYS A 108 -12.16 -4.63 -12.24
C CYS A 108 -12.40 -4.31 -10.76
N GLY A 109 -11.40 -4.58 -9.90
CA GLY A 109 -11.46 -4.36 -8.45
C GLY A 109 -12.34 -5.37 -7.71
N THR A 110 -12.86 -6.38 -8.41
CA THR A 110 -13.64 -7.48 -7.81
C THR A 110 -12.77 -8.71 -7.65
N PRO A 111 -12.57 -9.23 -6.43
CA PRO A 111 -11.82 -10.46 -6.19
C PRO A 111 -12.34 -11.65 -7.02
N GLN A 112 -11.43 -12.37 -7.67
CA GLN A 112 -11.73 -13.56 -8.49
C GLN A 112 -11.30 -14.88 -7.83
N SER A 113 -10.42 -14.80 -6.83
CA SER A 113 -10.12 -15.90 -5.93
C SER A 113 -9.77 -15.36 -4.55
N ASP A 114 -9.51 -16.25 -3.61
CA ASP A 114 -9.00 -15.90 -2.29
C ASP A 114 -7.75 -15.02 -2.40
N THR A 115 -7.84 -13.76 -1.98
CA THR A 115 -6.82 -12.75 -2.29
C THR A 115 -6.63 -11.71 -1.19
N VAL A 116 -5.39 -11.26 -1.02
CA VAL A 116 -5.08 -9.97 -0.40
C VAL A 116 -5.12 -8.91 -1.49
N ILE A 117 -5.74 -7.77 -1.21
CA ILE A 117 -5.80 -6.60 -2.09
C ILE A 117 -4.99 -5.50 -1.41
N ARG A 118 -3.92 -5.05 -2.03
CA ARG A 118 -3.05 -3.97 -1.56
C ARG A 118 -2.37 -3.33 -2.74
N ASP A 119 -2.17 -2.01 -2.72
CA ASP A 119 -1.35 -1.33 -3.75
C ASP A 119 -1.77 -1.71 -5.20
N GLU A 120 -3.07 -1.91 -5.44
CA GLU A 120 -3.61 -2.35 -6.74
C GLU A 120 -3.56 -1.22 -7.78
N GLY A 121 -3.26 0.01 -7.35
CA GLY A 121 -3.28 1.19 -8.19
C GLY A 121 -4.68 1.55 -8.69
N ALA A 122 -4.74 2.26 -9.81
CA ALA A 122 -6.00 2.71 -10.38
C ALA A 122 -6.75 1.57 -11.09
N THR A 123 -7.80 1.05 -10.46
CA THR A 123 -8.61 -0.04 -11.01
C THR A 123 -9.87 0.47 -11.69
N THR A 124 -10.17 -0.04 -12.90
CA THR A 124 -11.44 0.26 -13.59
C THR A 124 -12.59 -0.48 -12.92
N THR A 125 -13.69 0.19 -12.62
CA THR A 125 -14.91 -0.48 -12.12
C THR A 125 -15.80 -0.89 -13.30
N CYS A 126 -16.07 -2.20 -13.44
CA CYS A 126 -16.82 -2.72 -14.59
C CYS A 126 -18.02 -3.63 -14.22
N LEU A 127 -18.56 -3.45 -13.00
CA LEU A 127 -19.76 -4.15 -12.49
C LEU A 127 -19.70 -5.69 -12.60
N VAL A 128 -18.51 -6.26 -12.46
CA VAL A 128 -18.31 -7.71 -12.44
C VAL A 128 -18.93 -8.27 -11.16
N PRO A 129 -19.83 -9.27 -11.25
CA PRO A 129 -20.36 -9.93 -10.05
C PRO A 129 -19.24 -10.65 -9.29
N ARG A 130 -19.20 -10.49 -7.98
CA ARG A 130 -18.26 -11.24 -7.13
C ARG A 130 -18.64 -12.73 -7.12
N PRO A 131 -17.72 -13.66 -7.44
CA PRO A 131 -18.01 -15.08 -7.32
C PRO A 131 -18.30 -15.47 -5.85
N PRO A 132 -19.21 -16.44 -5.61
CA PRO A 132 -19.57 -16.83 -4.25
C PRO A 132 -18.43 -17.58 -3.56
N GLY A 133 -18.29 -17.36 -2.24
CA GLY A 133 -17.36 -18.12 -1.40
C GLY A 133 -15.91 -17.66 -1.42
N ILE A 134 -15.61 -16.54 -2.09
CA ILE A 134 -14.26 -15.93 -2.11
C ILE A 134 -14.02 -15.12 -0.84
N ASN A 135 -12.89 -15.39 -0.20
CA ASN A 135 -12.36 -14.58 0.89
C ASN A 135 -11.45 -13.47 0.35
N SER A 136 -11.48 -12.30 0.97
CA SER A 136 -10.52 -11.23 0.66
C SER A 136 -10.13 -10.41 1.88
N LEU A 137 -8.89 -9.96 1.88
CA LEU A 137 -8.35 -8.95 2.80
C LEU A 137 -7.93 -7.74 1.98
N GLU A 138 -8.62 -6.62 2.12
CA GLU A 138 -8.30 -5.37 1.42
C GLU A 138 -7.62 -4.40 2.40
N LEU A 139 -6.40 -3.99 2.10
CA LEU A 139 -5.67 -2.92 2.77
C LEU A 139 -5.97 -1.61 2.04
N VAL A 140 -6.48 -0.61 2.77
CA VAL A 140 -7.16 0.54 2.15
C VAL A 140 -6.29 1.78 2.17
N ASP A 141 -6.09 2.39 1.00
CA ASP A 141 -5.23 3.59 0.84
C ASP A 141 -5.85 4.90 1.39
N ASN A 142 -7.19 4.98 1.49
CA ASN A 142 -7.90 6.15 2.03
C ASN A 142 -8.74 5.79 3.27
N PRO A 143 -8.08 5.51 4.41
CA PRO A 143 -8.73 5.01 5.60
C PRO A 143 -9.75 6.01 6.18
N GLU A 144 -9.50 7.33 6.13
CA GLU A 144 -10.40 8.33 6.71
C GLU A 144 -11.77 8.39 6.00
N TYR A 145 -11.77 8.22 4.67
CA TYR A 145 -13.01 8.17 3.90
C TYR A 145 -13.92 7.03 4.35
N TRP A 146 -13.34 5.85 4.62
CA TRP A 146 -14.08 4.66 4.99
C TRP A 146 -14.40 4.62 6.49
N GLN A 147 -13.49 5.06 7.34
CA GLN A 147 -13.71 5.12 8.79
C GLN A 147 -14.96 5.95 9.12
N ALA A 148 -15.14 7.11 8.46
CA ALA A 148 -16.30 7.97 8.67
C ALA A 148 -17.65 7.33 8.30
N LYS A 149 -17.65 6.19 7.61
CA LYS A 149 -18.83 5.43 7.18
C LYS A 149 -19.05 4.16 8.00
N MET A 150 -18.14 3.84 8.92
CA MET A 150 -18.28 2.64 9.75
C MET A 150 -19.51 2.74 10.64
N GLU A 151 -20.30 1.67 10.65
CA GLU A 151 -21.46 1.47 11.50
C GLU A 151 -21.21 0.32 12.47
N SER A 152 -22.01 0.25 13.55
CA SER A 152 -21.93 -0.81 14.56
C SER A 152 -20.52 -0.99 15.15
N VAL A 153 -19.80 0.11 15.30
CA VAL A 153 -18.39 0.11 15.71
C VAL A 153 -18.25 -0.35 17.15
N ARG A 154 -17.33 -1.29 17.38
CA ARG A 154 -16.89 -1.74 18.70
C ARG A 154 -15.38 -1.73 18.78
N SER A 155 -14.85 -1.24 19.89
CA SER A 155 -13.43 -1.37 20.20
C SER A 155 -13.13 -2.79 20.67
N ILE A 156 -12.05 -3.38 20.16
CA ILE A 156 -11.52 -4.67 20.55
C ILE A 156 -10.00 -4.55 20.72
N THR A 157 -9.43 -5.43 21.54
CA THR A 157 -7.98 -5.60 21.63
C THR A 157 -7.66 -7.02 21.20
N ASN A 158 -6.72 -7.18 20.27
CA ASN A 158 -6.34 -8.50 19.81
C ASN A 158 -5.27 -9.15 20.75
N PRO A 159 -4.86 -10.41 20.52
CA PRO A 159 -3.87 -11.09 21.34
C PRO A 159 -2.49 -10.43 21.41
N HIS A 160 -2.14 -9.58 20.43
CA HIS A 160 -0.89 -8.80 20.39
C HIS A 160 -1.00 -7.45 21.11
N GLY A 161 -2.14 -7.14 21.73
CA GLY A 161 -2.35 -5.89 22.45
C GLY A 161 -2.70 -4.70 21.56
N VAL A 162 -2.90 -4.91 20.26
CA VAL A 162 -3.28 -3.85 19.31
C VAL A 162 -4.74 -3.45 19.54
N GLN A 163 -4.99 -2.16 19.70
CA GLN A 163 -6.34 -1.61 19.78
C GLN A 163 -6.92 -1.45 18.38
N LEU A 164 -8.12 -1.99 18.18
CA LEU A 164 -8.80 -2.04 16.90
C LEU A 164 -10.25 -1.60 17.06
N GLU A 165 -10.81 -0.99 16.03
CA GLU A 165 -12.23 -0.74 15.87
C GLU A 165 -12.79 -1.70 14.82
N ARG A 166 -13.75 -2.54 15.21
CA ARG A 166 -14.47 -3.43 14.29
C ARG A 166 -15.87 -2.90 14.04
N GLY A 167 -16.22 -2.75 12.76
CA GLY A 167 -17.54 -2.31 12.34
C GLY A 167 -17.96 -2.93 11.01
N THR A 168 -18.99 -2.34 10.42
CA THR A 168 -19.50 -2.69 9.08
C THR A 168 -19.59 -1.44 8.23
N ILE A 169 -19.52 -1.59 6.91
CA ILE A 169 -19.77 -0.50 5.96
C ILE A 169 -20.99 -0.88 5.12
N PRO A 170 -22.00 0.01 4.98
CA PRO A 170 -23.10 -0.21 4.05
C PRO A 170 -22.58 -0.51 2.65
N ASP A 171 -23.18 -1.50 1.99
CA ASP A 171 -22.85 -1.93 0.62
C ASP A 171 -21.43 -2.50 0.42
N ARG A 172 -20.70 -2.82 1.49
CA ARG A 172 -19.43 -3.55 1.45
C ARG A 172 -19.56 -4.87 2.25
N PRO A 173 -19.14 -6.01 1.68
CA PRO A 173 -19.15 -7.27 2.40
C PRO A 173 -18.05 -7.32 3.47
N GLY A 174 -18.22 -8.19 4.46
CA GLY A 174 -17.22 -8.43 5.50
C GLY A 174 -17.23 -7.43 6.66
N ALA A 175 -16.17 -7.48 7.47
CA ALA A 175 -15.93 -6.59 8.59
C ALA A 175 -14.94 -5.48 8.19
N ALA A 176 -15.21 -4.24 8.59
CA ALA A 176 -14.23 -3.17 8.55
C ALA A 176 -13.43 -3.17 9.86
N ILE A 177 -12.11 -3.22 9.75
CA ILE A 177 -11.16 -3.24 10.86
C ILE A 177 -10.28 -2.00 10.75
N TYR A 178 -10.39 -1.10 11.71
CA TYR A 178 -9.60 0.13 11.76
C TYR A 178 -8.62 0.08 12.93
N VAL A 179 -7.38 0.52 12.70
CA VAL A 179 -6.29 0.60 13.69
C VAL A 179 -6.03 2.08 13.99
N PRO A 180 -6.59 2.64 15.07
CA PRO A 180 -6.53 4.08 15.31
C PRO A 180 -5.12 4.66 15.41
N ASP A 181 -4.19 3.93 16.04
CA ASP A 181 -2.83 4.41 16.29
C ASP A 181 -2.02 4.62 15.00
N LEU A 182 -2.36 3.86 13.94
CA LEU A 182 -1.70 3.92 12.63
C LEU A 182 -2.55 4.58 11.56
N HIS A 183 -3.80 4.93 11.88
CA HIS A 183 -4.80 5.35 10.90
C HIS A 183 -5.02 4.35 9.76
N VAL A 184 -4.89 3.05 9.99
CA VAL A 184 -5.06 2.03 8.92
C VAL A 184 -6.45 1.42 8.96
N LEU A 185 -7.07 1.23 7.80
CA LEU A 185 -8.32 0.51 7.64
C LEU A 185 -8.16 -0.70 6.73
N MET A 186 -8.82 -1.79 7.09
CA MET A 186 -8.85 -3.02 6.31
C MET A 186 -10.29 -3.54 6.16
N PHE A 187 -10.62 -4.12 5.01
CA PHE A 187 -11.82 -4.94 4.87
C PHE A 187 -11.46 -6.41 4.93
N VAL A 188 -12.09 -7.11 5.87
CA VAL A 188 -11.92 -8.56 6.09
C VAL A 188 -13.22 -9.25 5.71
N ASP A 189 -13.31 -9.70 4.46
CA ASP A 189 -14.44 -10.43 3.93
C ASP A 189 -14.09 -11.91 3.86
N THR A 190 -14.63 -12.70 4.78
CA THR A 190 -14.42 -14.15 4.77
C THR A 190 -15.74 -14.89 4.96
N VAL A 191 -15.81 -16.12 4.46
CA VAL A 191 -17.01 -16.96 4.53
C VAL A 191 -17.37 -17.32 5.99
N THR A 192 -16.42 -17.27 6.92
CA THR A 192 -16.62 -17.69 8.31
C THR A 192 -16.08 -16.68 9.32
N ASN A 193 -16.78 -16.52 10.44
CA ASN A 193 -16.28 -15.67 11.53
C ASN A 193 -14.92 -16.14 12.08
N THR A 194 -14.64 -17.44 12.04
CA THR A 194 -13.33 -17.99 12.44
C THR A 194 -12.22 -17.47 11.54
N GLY A 195 -12.43 -17.42 10.22
CA GLY A 195 -11.47 -16.83 9.27
C GLY A 195 -11.23 -15.35 9.53
N THR A 196 -12.32 -14.57 9.70
CA THR A 196 -12.22 -13.15 10.04
C THR A 196 -11.46 -12.93 11.34
N ASN A 197 -11.75 -13.70 12.39
CA ASN A 197 -11.06 -13.55 13.68
C ASN A 197 -9.60 -13.99 13.59
N ALA A 198 -9.24 -15.02 12.82
CA ALA A 198 -7.85 -15.44 12.64
C ALA A 198 -6.99 -14.33 12.00
N ILE A 199 -7.55 -13.60 11.02
CA ILE A 199 -6.87 -12.44 10.41
C ILE A 199 -6.71 -11.32 11.46
N ILE A 200 -7.77 -10.97 12.19
CA ILE A 200 -7.74 -9.93 13.23
C ILE A 200 -6.72 -10.27 14.35
N ASP A 201 -6.71 -11.53 14.77
CA ASP A 201 -5.82 -12.02 15.83
C ASP A 201 -4.35 -12.01 15.40
N SER A 202 -4.06 -11.99 14.10
CA SER A 202 -2.70 -11.93 13.55
C SER A 202 -2.14 -10.52 13.38
N ILE A 203 -2.96 -9.47 13.58
CA ILE A 203 -2.53 -8.09 13.39
C ILE A 203 -1.48 -7.75 14.46
N GLN A 204 -0.35 -7.21 14.04
CA GLN A 204 0.67 -6.71 14.96
C GLN A 204 1.28 -5.41 14.44
N LEU A 205 1.79 -4.58 15.34
CA LEU A 205 2.57 -3.40 14.95
C LEU A 205 3.99 -3.84 14.62
N ALA A 206 4.58 -3.21 13.61
CA ALA A 206 5.95 -3.50 13.19
C ALA A 206 6.64 -2.22 12.69
N ASP A 207 7.95 -2.14 12.90
CA ASP A 207 8.79 -1.07 12.35
C ASP A 207 9.45 -1.49 11.03
N THR A 208 9.50 -2.80 10.74
CA THR A 208 10.12 -3.39 9.56
C THR A 208 9.30 -4.59 9.15
N ASP A 209 9.08 -4.77 7.85
CA ASP A 209 8.30 -5.85 7.29
C ASP A 209 9.11 -7.16 7.13
N PRO A 210 8.49 -8.26 6.68
CA PRO A 210 9.18 -9.54 6.49
C PRO A 210 10.27 -9.51 5.40
N ASN A 211 10.26 -8.51 4.51
CA ASN A 211 11.25 -8.32 3.45
C ASN A 211 12.42 -7.40 3.88
N GLY A 212 12.41 -6.89 5.11
CA GLY A 212 13.44 -5.97 5.63
C GLY A 212 13.21 -4.51 5.26
N CYS A 213 12.04 -4.16 4.71
CA CYS A 213 11.63 -2.80 4.43
C CYS A 213 11.13 -2.11 5.70
N GLY A 214 11.71 -0.96 6.05
CA GLY A 214 11.16 -0.14 7.13
C GLY A 214 9.72 0.27 6.81
N MET A 215 8.81 0.19 7.78
CA MET A 215 7.39 0.49 7.57
C MET A 215 7.12 1.97 7.28
N ARG A 216 8.08 2.84 7.63
CA ARG A 216 8.05 4.28 7.35
C ARG A 216 9.40 4.75 6.82
N GLN A 217 9.39 5.52 5.74
CA GLN A 217 10.59 6.09 5.13
C GLN A 217 10.38 7.56 4.77
N MET A 218 11.09 8.44 5.48
CA MET A 218 11.05 9.88 5.24
C MET A 218 12.04 10.34 4.17
N GLN A 219 13.03 9.50 3.83
CA GLN A 219 14.06 9.78 2.83
C GLN A 219 13.84 8.90 1.60
N LEU A 220 13.03 9.41 0.67
CA LEU A 220 12.77 8.77 -0.63
C LEU A 220 13.70 9.26 -1.74
N ASP A 221 14.62 10.17 -1.40
CA ASP A 221 15.73 10.61 -2.23
C ASP A 221 17.06 10.36 -1.50
N PRO A 222 18.20 10.31 -2.24
CA PRO A 222 19.52 10.29 -1.61
C PRO A 222 19.68 11.50 -0.68
N PRO A 223 19.96 11.29 0.63
CA PRO A 223 20.20 12.42 1.52
C PRO A 223 21.47 13.16 1.11
N THR A 224 21.55 14.45 1.36
CA THR A 224 22.73 15.27 1.00
C THR A 224 24.02 14.81 1.65
N SER A 225 23.94 14.09 2.78
CA SER A 225 25.07 13.47 3.46
C SER A 225 25.50 12.12 2.85
N TYR A 226 24.73 11.55 1.93
CA TYR A 226 25.06 10.30 1.27
C TYR A 226 26.32 10.46 0.43
N GLN A 227 27.24 9.51 0.57
CA GLN A 227 28.51 9.49 -0.15
C GLN A 227 28.58 8.17 -0.94
N PRO A 228 28.22 8.19 -2.24
CA PRO A 228 28.26 6.98 -3.06
C PRO A 228 29.71 6.51 -3.25
N GLU A 229 29.89 5.19 -3.31
CA GLU A 229 31.18 4.59 -3.61
C GLU A 229 31.63 4.91 -5.03
N ALA A 230 32.94 4.90 -5.29
CA ALA A 230 33.47 5.23 -6.62
C ALA A 230 32.96 4.27 -7.71
N SER A 231 32.75 2.98 -7.38
CA SER A 231 32.20 1.94 -8.25
C SER A 231 30.81 2.26 -8.78
N MET A 232 30.05 3.11 -8.07
CA MET A 232 28.66 3.46 -8.37
C MET A 232 28.52 4.50 -9.47
N ARG A 233 29.63 5.10 -9.93
CA ARG A 233 29.64 6.11 -11.00
C ARG A 233 29.45 5.48 -12.38
N ASP A 234 29.96 4.27 -12.56
CA ASP A 234 29.95 3.59 -13.86
C ASP A 234 28.70 2.73 -14.07
N VAL A 235 28.00 2.39 -12.99
CA VAL A 235 26.84 1.48 -13.00
C VAL A 235 25.93 1.73 -11.80
N LEU A 236 24.62 1.56 -11.96
CA LEU A 236 23.63 1.79 -10.89
C LEU A 236 23.74 0.74 -9.78
N ILE A 237 23.81 -0.54 -10.17
CA ILE A 237 23.99 -1.69 -9.28
C ILE A 237 25.36 -2.33 -9.57
N PRO A 238 26.41 -2.00 -8.79
CA PRO A 238 27.73 -2.61 -8.94
C PRO A 238 27.75 -4.04 -8.36
N GLY A 239 28.82 -4.78 -8.68
CA GLY A 239 29.11 -6.06 -8.05
C GLY A 239 28.23 -7.22 -8.51
N ALA A 240 28.05 -8.20 -7.62
CA ALA A 240 27.25 -9.41 -7.85
C ALA A 240 26.22 -9.56 -6.73
N PRO A 241 25.02 -8.94 -6.86
CA PRO A 241 24.02 -8.97 -5.81
C PRO A 241 23.57 -10.39 -5.48
N SER A 242 23.30 -10.66 -4.19
CA SER A 242 22.72 -11.90 -3.71
C SER A 242 21.20 -11.81 -3.48
N SER A 243 20.70 -10.61 -3.22
CA SER A 243 19.27 -10.31 -3.14
C SER A 243 19.00 -8.83 -3.34
N ILE A 244 17.78 -8.48 -3.78
CA ILE A 244 17.30 -7.11 -3.86
C ILE A 244 15.94 -7.04 -3.17
N ALA A 245 15.84 -6.31 -2.06
CA ALA A 245 14.53 -5.97 -1.49
C ALA A 245 13.98 -4.72 -2.18
N ILE A 246 12.73 -4.76 -2.61
CA ILE A 246 11.99 -3.64 -3.19
C ILE A 246 10.97 -3.18 -2.15
N CYS A 247 11.04 -1.92 -1.78
CA CYS A 247 10.13 -1.30 -0.81
C CYS A 247 9.39 -0.15 -1.48
N HIS A 248 8.07 -0.26 -1.63
CA HIS A 248 7.24 0.78 -2.22
C HIS A 248 6.52 1.58 -1.13
N TYR A 249 6.66 2.91 -1.21
CA TYR A 249 6.13 3.85 -0.24
C TYR A 249 5.13 4.80 -0.89
N ILE A 250 4.04 5.07 -0.17
CA ILE A 250 3.09 6.15 -0.46
C ILE A 250 2.92 6.98 0.80
N ASP A 251 3.00 8.31 0.67
CA ASP A 251 3.01 9.25 1.79
C ASP A 251 3.96 8.83 2.94
N HIS A 252 5.16 8.35 2.57
CA HIS A 252 6.22 7.84 3.45
C HIS A 252 5.92 6.53 4.19
N TRP A 253 4.81 5.86 3.90
CA TRP A 253 4.44 4.58 4.51
C TRP A 253 4.57 3.43 3.53
N LEU A 254 5.03 2.28 4.02
CA LEU A 254 5.20 1.09 3.20
C LEU A 254 3.84 0.53 2.77
N VAL A 255 3.59 0.47 1.47
CA VAL A 255 2.34 -0.09 0.90
C VAL A 255 2.53 -1.49 0.34
N SER A 256 3.72 -1.79 -0.17
CA SER A 256 4.06 -3.12 -0.68
C SER A 256 5.57 -3.35 -0.69
N SER A 257 5.95 -4.61 -0.71
CA SER A 257 7.34 -5.04 -0.64
C SER A 257 7.52 -6.46 -1.17
N ALA A 258 8.72 -6.74 -1.68
CA ALA A 258 9.16 -8.06 -2.10
C ALA A 258 10.69 -8.18 -1.99
N THR A 259 11.19 -9.41 -1.82
CA THR A 259 12.62 -9.72 -1.90
C THR A 259 12.90 -10.60 -3.11
N LEU A 260 13.71 -10.11 -4.04
CA LEU A 260 14.13 -10.84 -5.22
C LEU A 260 15.42 -11.61 -4.96
N THR A 261 15.49 -12.81 -5.50
CA THR A 261 16.71 -13.65 -5.54
C THR A 261 16.83 -14.33 -6.90
N GLY A 262 17.98 -14.95 -7.18
CA GLY A 262 18.17 -15.76 -8.40
C GLY A 262 17.94 -14.99 -9.70
N GLN A 263 17.09 -15.55 -10.57
CA GLN A 263 16.86 -14.99 -11.91
C GLN A 263 16.12 -13.65 -11.86
N GLU A 264 15.09 -13.50 -11.02
CA GLU A 264 14.30 -12.25 -10.93
C GLU A 264 15.18 -11.07 -10.50
N MET A 265 16.08 -11.31 -9.54
CA MET A 265 17.08 -10.33 -9.12
C MET A 265 18.04 -9.99 -10.26
N THR A 266 18.51 -11.00 -11.01
CA THR A 266 19.44 -10.80 -12.13
C THR A 266 18.79 -9.99 -13.25
N ASP A 267 17.52 -10.27 -13.54
CA ASP A 267 16.73 -9.55 -14.55
C ASP A 267 16.52 -8.10 -14.15
N LEU A 268 16.14 -7.83 -12.89
CA LEU A 268 16.02 -6.46 -12.37
C LEU A 268 17.36 -5.71 -12.46
N ALA A 269 18.46 -6.34 -12.03
CA ALA A 269 19.78 -5.72 -12.11
C ALA A 269 20.19 -5.40 -13.55
N SER A 270 19.86 -6.29 -14.50
CA SER A 270 20.10 -6.06 -15.93
C SER A 270 19.27 -4.89 -16.47
N VAL A 271 17.99 -4.78 -16.09
CA VAL A 271 17.13 -3.66 -16.50
C VAL A 271 17.71 -2.35 -15.96
N VAL A 272 17.98 -2.29 -14.66
CA VAL A 272 18.49 -1.09 -13.97
C VAL A 272 19.83 -0.63 -14.55
N ASN A 273 20.77 -1.55 -14.77
CA ASN A 273 22.08 -1.21 -15.32
C ASN A 273 22.06 -0.88 -16.82
N GLY A 274 21.00 -1.27 -17.54
CA GLY A 274 20.80 -0.97 -18.96
C GLY A 274 20.08 0.35 -19.24
N LEU A 275 19.68 1.10 -18.22
CA LEU A 275 18.92 2.33 -18.39
C LEU A 275 19.74 3.43 -19.08
N PRO A 276 19.11 4.24 -19.94
CA PRO A 276 19.71 5.48 -20.40
C PRO A 276 20.03 6.41 -19.20
N GLU A 277 21.19 7.06 -19.24
CA GLU A 277 21.58 8.05 -18.23
C GLU A 277 20.67 9.29 -18.26
N GLY A 278 20.47 9.92 -17.11
CA GLY A 278 19.58 11.06 -16.90
C GLY A 278 18.30 10.67 -16.17
N PHE A 279 17.64 11.66 -15.60
CA PHE A 279 16.23 11.56 -15.23
C PHE A 279 15.31 12.01 -16.37
N VAL A 280 14.02 11.72 -16.23
CA VAL A 280 12.96 12.25 -17.09
C VAL A 280 11.84 12.82 -16.22
N HIS A 281 10.99 13.68 -16.79
CA HIS A 281 9.78 14.17 -16.13
C HIS A 281 8.55 14.00 -17.04
N ALA A 282 7.37 13.96 -16.41
CA ALA A 282 6.11 14.05 -17.13
C ALA A 282 5.90 15.50 -17.62
N PRO A 283 5.44 15.74 -18.86
CA PRO A 283 5.09 17.07 -19.31
C PRO A 283 3.98 17.65 -18.41
N PRO A 284 4.07 18.91 -17.94
CA PRO A 284 3.05 19.51 -17.06
C PRO A 284 1.63 19.53 -17.64
N SER A 285 1.48 19.36 -18.96
CA SER A 285 0.17 19.25 -19.63
C SER A 285 -0.48 17.87 -19.52
N THR A 286 0.18 16.88 -18.91
CA THR A 286 -0.29 15.49 -18.84
C THR A 286 -0.87 15.08 -17.49
N TYR A 287 -0.79 15.95 -16.48
CA TYR A 287 -1.31 15.73 -15.14
C TYR A 287 -1.82 17.04 -14.53
N ASP A 288 -2.58 16.95 -13.44
CA ASP A 288 -2.98 18.13 -12.66
C ASP A 288 -1.78 18.58 -11.77
N PRO A 289 -1.23 19.78 -11.96
CA PRO A 289 -0.06 20.24 -11.19
C PRO A 289 -0.26 20.28 -9.68
N SER A 290 -1.51 20.32 -9.20
CA SER A 290 -1.81 20.26 -7.76
C SER A 290 -1.46 18.91 -7.12
N LEU A 291 -1.29 17.85 -7.91
CA LEU A 291 -0.79 16.55 -7.46
C LEU A 291 0.70 16.59 -7.08
N CYS A 292 1.45 17.54 -7.64
CA CYS A 292 2.89 17.73 -7.39
C CYS A 292 3.20 18.90 -6.45
N SER A 293 2.21 19.35 -5.68
CA SER A 293 2.34 20.47 -4.74
C SER A 293 2.14 20.00 -3.31
N GLU A 294 2.91 20.52 -2.35
CA GLU A 294 2.70 20.28 -0.92
C GLU A 294 1.90 21.43 -0.26
N PRO A 295 0.88 21.13 0.58
CA PRO A 295 0.30 19.82 0.81
C PRO A 295 -0.55 19.37 -0.39
N SER A 296 -0.34 18.14 -0.84
CA SER A 296 -1.19 17.54 -1.86
C SER A 296 -2.56 17.18 -1.25
N SER A 297 -3.64 17.44 -1.98
CA SER A 297 -4.99 17.04 -1.56
C SER A 297 -5.32 15.56 -1.83
N ALA A 298 -4.38 14.81 -2.42
CA ALA A 298 -4.56 13.43 -2.88
C ALA A 298 -3.42 12.48 -2.46
N GLY A 299 -2.65 12.85 -1.42
CA GLY A 299 -1.36 12.21 -1.14
C GLY A 299 -0.29 12.79 -2.06
N GLY A 300 0.80 13.29 -1.50
CA GLY A 300 1.84 13.94 -2.31
C GLY A 300 2.60 12.87 -3.06
N GLU A 301 2.68 12.94 -4.38
CA GLU A 301 3.61 12.08 -5.14
C GLU A 301 5.07 12.30 -4.71
N LEU A 302 5.38 13.45 -4.09
CA LEU A 302 6.67 13.73 -3.45
C LEU A 302 6.92 12.88 -2.19
N GLY A 303 5.85 12.38 -1.56
CA GLY A 303 5.91 11.40 -0.47
C GLY A 303 5.87 9.95 -0.95
N SER A 304 5.93 9.71 -2.26
CA SER A 304 5.79 8.37 -2.85
C SER A 304 7.02 7.99 -3.68
N GLY A 305 7.43 6.73 -3.58
CA GLY A 305 8.64 6.26 -4.23
C GLY A 305 9.07 4.86 -3.81
N PHE A 306 10.15 4.40 -4.41
CA PHE A 306 10.72 3.09 -4.16
C PHE A 306 12.10 3.23 -3.54
N LEU A 307 12.38 2.39 -2.55
CA LEU A 307 13.72 2.17 -2.04
C LEU A 307 14.10 0.71 -2.28
N LEU A 308 15.20 0.50 -2.98
CA LEU A 308 15.75 -0.82 -3.22
C LEU A 308 16.96 -1.02 -2.34
N TRP A 309 17.01 -2.15 -1.62
CA TRP A 309 18.17 -2.56 -0.85
C TRP A 309 18.87 -3.71 -1.55
N VAL A 310 19.97 -3.40 -2.22
CA VAL A 310 20.82 -4.38 -2.90
C VAL A 310 21.78 -4.97 -1.88
N SER A 311 21.66 -6.26 -1.62
CA SER A 311 22.56 -6.98 -0.72
C SER A 311 23.61 -7.74 -1.52
N GLU A 312 24.85 -7.66 -1.07
CA GLU A 312 25.97 -8.48 -1.53
C GLU A 312 26.63 -9.15 -0.32
N ALA A 313 27.11 -10.37 -0.49
CA ALA A 313 27.66 -11.16 0.61
C ALA A 313 28.86 -10.47 1.27
N GLY A 314 28.74 -10.14 2.56
CA GLY A 314 29.82 -9.52 3.35
C GLY A 314 29.89 -7.99 3.25
N SER A 315 28.94 -7.36 2.57
CA SER A 315 28.86 -5.89 2.41
C SER A 315 27.59 -5.33 3.07
N ALA A 316 27.60 -4.03 3.38
CA ALA A 316 26.39 -3.33 3.75
C ALA A 316 25.44 -3.23 2.54
N PRO A 317 24.11 -3.30 2.73
CA PRO A 317 23.18 -3.13 1.62
C PRO A 317 23.30 -1.75 0.98
N LEU A 318 23.31 -1.73 -0.35
CA LEU A 318 23.37 -0.52 -1.17
C LEU A 318 21.94 -0.03 -1.46
N PRO A 319 21.60 1.23 -1.12
CA PRO A 319 20.31 1.81 -1.46
C PRO A 319 20.27 2.28 -2.93
N LEU A 320 19.12 2.07 -3.59
CA LEU A 320 18.72 2.85 -4.76
C LEU A 320 17.35 3.47 -4.53
N TRP A 321 17.20 4.70 -4.99
CA TRP A 321 15.96 5.46 -4.88
C TRP A 321 15.31 5.57 -6.25
N ALA A 322 14.02 5.28 -6.36
CA ALA A 322 13.32 5.38 -7.64
C ALA A 322 11.94 6.03 -7.52
N HIS A 323 11.56 6.76 -8.56
CA HIS A 323 10.25 7.37 -8.71
C HIS A 323 9.68 7.03 -10.08
N VAL A 324 8.47 6.46 -10.09
CA VAL A 324 7.78 5.97 -11.30
C VAL A 324 6.46 6.70 -11.60
N GLY A 325 6.10 7.67 -10.77
CA GLY A 325 4.86 8.43 -10.84
C GLY A 325 4.90 9.58 -11.86
N PHE A 326 4.36 10.73 -11.47
CA PHE A 326 4.20 11.88 -12.38
C PHE A 326 5.02 13.11 -11.98
N CYS A 327 5.47 13.18 -10.73
CA CYS A 327 6.07 14.37 -10.16
C CYS A 327 7.60 14.28 -10.05
N GLY A 328 8.26 15.40 -10.32
CA GLY A 328 9.71 15.53 -10.11
C GLY A 328 10.56 14.77 -11.13
N HIS A 329 11.73 14.33 -10.66
CA HIS A 329 12.68 13.53 -11.41
C HIS A 329 12.26 12.06 -11.36
N LEU A 330 11.88 11.52 -12.50
CA LEU A 330 11.42 10.14 -12.65
C LEU A 330 12.56 9.27 -13.18
N GLY A 331 12.76 8.13 -12.51
CA GLY A 331 13.85 7.21 -12.80
C GLY A 331 14.34 6.53 -11.53
N ILE A 332 15.60 6.12 -11.56
CA ILE A 332 16.28 5.48 -10.43
C ILE A 332 17.69 6.04 -10.28
N THR A 333 18.16 6.19 -9.05
CA THR A 333 19.51 6.65 -8.76
C THR A 333 20.11 5.88 -7.60
N ASN A 334 21.44 5.79 -7.64
CA ASN A 334 22.25 5.32 -6.53
C ASN A 334 23.02 6.48 -5.87
N GLY A 335 22.67 7.74 -6.17
CA GLY A 335 23.33 8.94 -5.67
C GLY A 335 24.59 9.38 -6.42
N ALA A 336 25.23 8.48 -7.20
CA ALA A 336 26.36 8.81 -8.09
C ALA A 336 25.99 8.82 -9.57
N ARG A 337 25.03 7.97 -9.94
CA ARG A 337 24.52 7.79 -11.29
C ARG A 337 22.99 7.76 -11.23
N ASP A 338 22.37 8.20 -12.30
CA ASP A 338 20.94 8.17 -12.51
C ASP A 338 20.59 7.41 -13.81
N GLY A 339 19.36 6.90 -13.86
CA GLY A 339 18.81 6.17 -14.98
C GLY A 339 17.35 6.54 -15.21
N GLN A 340 16.99 6.75 -16.49
CA GLN A 340 15.68 7.25 -16.88
C GLN A 340 14.57 6.26 -16.52
N LEU A 341 13.40 6.79 -16.14
CA LEU A 341 12.19 5.97 -16.10
C LEU A 341 11.86 5.44 -17.51
N THR A 342 11.77 4.13 -17.63
CA THR A 342 11.25 3.44 -18.82
C THR A 342 10.08 2.53 -18.46
N PRO A 343 9.25 2.10 -19.44
CA PRO A 343 8.22 1.09 -19.20
C PRO A 343 8.77 -0.19 -18.59
N GLU A 344 9.98 -0.61 -19.01
CA GLU A 344 10.66 -1.79 -18.49
C GLU A 344 11.07 -1.61 -17.03
N LEU A 345 11.58 -0.44 -16.64
CA LEU A 345 11.89 -0.15 -15.23
C LEU A 345 10.63 -0.18 -14.36
N ALA A 346 9.56 0.50 -14.78
CA ALA A 346 8.32 0.51 -14.02
C ALA A 346 7.74 -0.90 -13.87
N ALA A 347 7.77 -1.70 -14.94
CA ALA A 347 7.34 -3.10 -14.87
C ALA A 347 8.23 -3.93 -13.93
N ALA A 348 9.55 -3.76 -14.01
CA ALA A 348 10.51 -4.51 -13.19
C ALA A 348 10.38 -4.20 -11.69
N LEU A 349 9.98 -2.98 -11.32
CA LEU A 349 9.72 -2.59 -9.93
C LEU A 349 8.36 -3.07 -9.42
N ASN A 350 7.30 -2.96 -10.22
CA ASN A 350 5.94 -3.20 -9.75
C ASN A 350 5.47 -4.67 -9.89
N THR A 351 5.95 -5.39 -10.91
CA THR A 351 5.52 -6.78 -11.17
C THR A 351 5.78 -7.70 -9.95
N PRO A 352 6.96 -7.68 -9.31
CA PRO A 352 7.20 -8.56 -8.16
C PRO A 352 6.37 -8.19 -6.93
N LEU A 353 5.92 -6.94 -6.85
CA LEU A 353 5.04 -6.46 -5.77
C LEU A 353 3.58 -6.83 -6.02
N HIS A 354 3.25 -7.26 -7.25
CA HIS A 354 1.89 -7.30 -7.78
C HIS A 354 1.19 -5.93 -7.72
N ALA A 355 1.96 -4.85 -7.72
CA ALA A 355 1.46 -3.49 -7.61
C ALA A 355 0.91 -2.99 -8.95
N GLY A 356 -0.20 -2.27 -8.89
CA GLY A 356 -0.68 -1.53 -10.05
C GLY A 356 0.03 -0.19 -10.16
N TYR A 357 0.34 0.22 -11.38
CA TYR A 357 1.03 1.48 -11.63
C TYR A 357 0.50 2.12 -12.90
N VAL A 358 0.60 3.45 -12.95
CA VAL A 358 0.29 4.24 -14.14
C VAL A 358 1.51 5.06 -14.49
N MET A 359 1.90 5.00 -15.76
CA MET A 359 2.98 5.84 -16.28
C MET A 359 2.43 6.96 -17.16
N PRO A 360 3.03 8.16 -17.11
CA PRO A 360 2.79 9.17 -18.13
C PRO A 360 3.20 8.64 -19.50
N GLY A 361 2.28 8.68 -20.48
CA GLY A 361 2.54 8.13 -21.83
C GLY A 361 3.62 8.85 -22.63
N ARG A 362 3.98 10.08 -22.26
CA ARG A 362 5.12 10.84 -22.82
C ARG A 362 6.01 11.30 -21.68
N LEU A 363 7.30 11.04 -21.78
CA LEU A 363 8.34 11.51 -20.86
C LEU A 363 9.30 12.45 -21.59
N ILE A 364 9.82 13.44 -20.88
CA ILE A 364 10.79 14.42 -21.39
C ILE A 364 12.07 14.27 -20.58
N ARG A 365 13.22 14.22 -21.23
CA ARG A 365 14.51 14.19 -20.53
C ARG A 365 14.72 15.46 -19.72
N ASP A 366 15.22 15.29 -18.52
CA ASP A 366 15.73 16.41 -17.75
C ASP A 366 16.99 16.97 -18.40
N PRO A 367 17.22 18.29 -18.28
CA PRO A 367 18.52 18.84 -18.58
C PRO A 367 19.57 18.17 -17.68
N PRO A 368 20.81 17.97 -18.17
CA PRO A 368 21.87 17.42 -17.34
C PRO A 368 22.04 18.26 -16.08
N SER A 369 22.07 17.59 -14.93
CA SER A 369 22.38 18.17 -13.62
C SER A 369 23.79 18.77 -13.69
N ASN A 370 23.90 20.08 -13.44
CA ASN A 370 25.19 20.79 -13.36
C ASN A 370 25.94 20.50 -12.06
#